data_AF-A0A2N0ZLK2-F1
#
_entry.id   AF-A0A2N0ZLK2-F1
#
_cell.length_a   1.000
_cell.length_b   1.000
_cell.length_c   1.000
_cell.angle_alpha   90.00
_cell.angle_beta   90.00
_cell.angle_gamma   90.00
#
_symmetry.space_group_name_H-M   'P 1'
#
loop_
_entity.id
_entity.type
_entity.pdbx_description
1 polymer ?
#
loop_
_entity_poly.entity_id
_entity_poly.type
_entity_poly.pdbx_seq_one_letter_code
_entity_poly.pdbx_strand_id
1 'polypeptide(L)' 'MYRAVLYLQKKYPGFLLIFIGLIFLYLSFKFPMSPILALLLLIGSIILNIAGTIVLIKMFISLQKQSEMKGKETTKKH' A
#
# COMPACT_ATOMS: atom_id res chain seq x y z
N MET A 1 16.51 11.92 -9.39
CA MET A 1 15.55 11.60 -8.29
C MET A 1 14.22 11.03 -8.77
N TYR A 2 13.56 11.57 -9.80
CA TYR A 2 12.24 11.08 -10.29
C TYR A 2 12.15 9.59 -10.68
N ARG A 3 13.23 9.00 -11.22
CA ARG A 3 13.20 7.59 -11.66
C ARG A 3 13.12 6.58 -10.50
N ALA A 4 13.69 6.91 -9.34
CA ALA A 4 13.66 6.02 -8.17
C ALA A 4 12.25 5.96 -7.55
N VAL A 5 11.54 7.10 -7.53
CA VAL A 5 10.17 7.19 -7.02
C VAL A 5 9.21 6.35 -7.88
N LEU A 6 9.32 6.43 -9.21
CA LEU A 6 8.54 5.61 -10.13
C LEU A 6 8.83 4.10 -9.99
N TYR A 7 10.08 3.73 -9.70
CA TYR A 7 10.45 2.34 -9.44
C TYR A 7 9.85 1.81 -8.13
N LEU A 8 9.86 2.61 -7.06
CA LEU A 8 9.20 2.25 -5.80
C LEU A 8 7.68 2.13 -5.95
N GLN A 9 7.06 3.05 -6.70
CA GLN A 9 5.63 3.02 -7.01
C GLN A 9 5.22 1.71 -7.71
N LYS A 10 6.04 1.22 -8.65
CA LYS A 10 5.81 -0.07 -9.32
C LYS A 10 6.05 -1.26 -8.40
N LYS A 11 6.96 -1.15 -7.43
CA LYS A 11 7.39 -2.29 -6.59
C LYS A 11 6.51 -2.49 -5.36
N TYR A 12 5.94 -1.42 -4.78
CA TYR A 12 5.11 -1.49 -3.57
C TYR A 12 3.95 -0.47 -3.57
N PRO A 13 3.02 -0.54 -4.52
CA PRO A 13 1.94 0.43 -4.63
C PRO A 13 1.07 0.50 -3.37
N GLY A 14 0.80 -0.64 -2.72
CA GLY A 14 -0.03 -0.68 -1.51
C GLY A 14 0.58 0.04 -0.30
N PHE A 15 1.92 0.02 -0.15
CA PHE A 15 2.60 0.72 0.93
C PHE A 15 2.50 2.25 0.77
N LEU A 16 2.58 2.74 -0.47
CA LEU A 16 2.42 4.16 -0.76
C LEU A 16 1.00 4.65 -0.42
N LEU A 17 -0.04 3.87 -0.74
CA LEU A 17 -1.43 4.22 -0.39
C LEU A 17 -1.63 4.32 1.12
N ILE A 18 -1.08 3.38 1.90
CA ILE A 18 -1.13 3.41 3.36
C ILE A 18 -0.40 4.64 3.89
N PHE A 19 0.79 4.94 3.36
CA PHE A 19 1.57 6.08 3.81
C PHE A 19 0.83 7.41 3.58
N ILE A 20 0.22 7.59 2.39
CA ILE A 20 -0.62 8.76 2.10
C ILE A 20 -1.84 8.79 3.02
N GLY A 21 -2.48 7.64 3.27
CA GLY A 21 -3.59 7.53 4.20
C GLY A 21 -3.22 7.95 5.62
N LEU A 22 -2.04 7.55 6.12
CA LEU A 22 -1.53 7.96 7.43
C LEU A 22 -1.23 9.46 7.51
N ILE A 23 -0.71 10.05 6.44
CA ILE A 23 -0.52 11.50 6.37
C ILE A 23 -1.88 12.20 6.47
N PHE A 24 -2.90 11.74 5.74
CA PHE A 24 -4.24 12.33 5.79
C PHE A 24 -4.86 12.20 7.18
N LEU A 25 -4.64 11.06 7.84
CA LEU A 25 -5.07 10.85 9.23
C LEU A 25 -4.41 11.87 10.17
N TYR A 26 -3.09 12.00 10.08
CA TYR A 26 -2.33 12.93 10.90
C TYR A 26 -2.78 14.38 10.68
N LEU A 27 -2.95 14.78 9.42
CA LEU A 27 -3.42 16.12 9.06
C LEU A 27 -4.79 16.38 9.65
N SER A 28 -5.73 15.43 9.55
CA SER A 28 -7.10 15.55 10.07
C SER A 28 -7.16 15.87 11.57
N PHE A 29 -6.17 15.47 12.37
CA PHE A 29 -6.15 15.72 13.82
C PHE A 29 -5.24 16.88 14.21
N LYS A 30 -4.19 17.17 13.44
CA LYS A 30 -3.16 18.12 13.85
C LYS A 30 -3.46 19.57 13.47
N PHE A 31 -4.16 19.78 12.36
CA PHE A 31 -4.41 21.12 11.84
C PHE A 31 -5.80 21.64 12.25
N PRO A 32 -5.91 22.92 12.65
CA PRO A 32 -7.19 23.55 12.91
C PRO A 32 -7.88 23.85 11.57
N MET A 33 -8.70 22.90 11.10
CA MET A 33 -9.50 23.02 9.89
C MET A 33 -10.99 22.83 10.19
N SER A 34 -11.86 23.16 9.24
CA SER A 34 -13.30 23.04 9.45
C SER A 34 -13.67 21.57 9.73
N PRO A 35 -14.68 21.30 10.59
CA PRO A 35 -15.06 19.94 10.94
C PRO A 35 -15.41 19.07 9.73
N ILE A 36 -15.99 19.70 8.70
CA ILE A 36 -16.34 19.04 7.43
C ILE A 36 -15.07 18.60 6.69
N LEU A 37 -14.05 19.46 6.61
CA LEU A 37 -12.78 19.12 5.96
C LEU A 37 -12.04 18.00 6.71
N ALA A 38 -12.01 18.09 8.04
CA ALA A 38 -11.40 17.06 8.88
C ALA A 38 -12.10 15.70 8.68
N LEU A 39 -13.44 15.69 8.66
CA LEU A 39 -14.22 14.48 8.41
C LEU A 39 -13.93 13.88 7.02
N LEU A 40 -13.84 14.71 5.98
CA LEU A 40 -13.50 14.25 4.63
C LEU A 40 -12.09 13.63 4.57
N LEU A 41 -11.10 14.25 5.23
CA LEU A 41 -9.74 13.70 5.31
C LEU A 41 -9.70 12.40 6.11
N LEU A 42 -10.47 12.30 7.20
CA LEU A 42 -10.59 11.08 8.00
C LEU A 42 -11.15 9.92 7.17
N ILE A 43 -12.28 10.14 6.49
CA ILE A 43 -12.90 9.13 5.63
C ILE A 43 -11.96 8.74 4.49
N GLY A 44 -11.35 9.73 3.82
CA GLY A 44 -10.38 9.49 2.76
C GLY A 44 -9.19 8.67 3.25
N SER A 45 -8.66 8.96 4.43
CA SER A 45 -7.58 8.20 5.07
C SER A 45 -7.97 6.74 5.30
N ILE A 46 -9.17 6.50 5.84
CA ILE A 46 -9.66 5.13 6.10
C ILE A 46 -9.73 4.35 4.78
N ILE A 47 -10.33 4.94 3.74
CA ILE A 47 -10.46 4.31 2.41
C ILE A 47 -9.08 4.00 1.82
N LEU A 48 -8.15 4.96 1.86
CA LEU A 48 -6.78 4.80 1.35
C LEU A 48 -6.02 3.68 2.08
N ASN A 49 -6.12 3.61 3.40
CA ASN A 49 -5.47 2.57 4.20
C ASN A 49 -6.05 1.17 3.93
N ILE A 50 -7.37 1.06 3.82
CA ILE A 50 -8.03 -0.21 3.47
C ILE A 50 -7.60 -0.65 2.06
N ALA A 51 -7.65 0.25 1.08
CA ALA A 51 -7.25 -0.04 -0.29
C ALA A 51 -5.77 -0.46 -0.37
N GLY A 52 -4.88 0.27 0.30
CA GLY A 52 -3.45 -0.06 0.35
C GLY A 52 -3.17 -1.42 1.00
N THR A 53 -3.91 -1.76 2.06
CA THR A 53 -3.81 -3.07 2.74
C THR A 53 -4.24 -4.21 1.82
N ILE A 54 -5.37 -4.07 1.11
CA ILE A 54 -5.84 -5.08 0.14
C ILE A 54 -4.80 -5.33 -0.96
N VAL A 55 -4.19 -4.25 -1.49
CA VAL A 55 -3.14 -4.36 -2.51
C VAL A 55 -1.91 -5.09 -1.96
N LEU A 56 -1.48 -4.80 -0.73
CA LEU A 56 -0.37 -5.51 -0.08
C LEU A 56 -0.66 -6.99 0.10
N ILE A 57 -1.86 -7.34 0.58
CA ILE A 57 -2.27 -8.74 0.76
C ILE A 57 -2.23 -9.48 -0.58
N LYS A 58 -2.78 -8.88 -1.65
CA LYS A 58 -2.73 -9.48 -3.00
C LYS A 58 -1.30 -9.69 -3.49
N MET A 59 -0.42 -8.72 -3.26
CA MET A 59 1.01 -8.86 -3.59
C MET A 59 1.67 -10.00 -2.82
N PHE A 60 1.42 -10.10 -1.52
CA PHE A 60 2.01 -11.12 -0.67
C PHE A 60 1.57 -12.53 -1.10
N ILE A 61 0.28 -12.71 -1.40
CA ILE A 61 -0.25 -13.96 -1.95
C ILE A 61 0.41 -14.30 -3.29
N SER A 62 0.59 -13.32 -4.17
CA SER A 62 1.26 -13.53 -5.47
C SER A 62 2.71 -13.96 -5.31
N LEU A 63 3.45 -13.35 -4.38
CA LEU A 63 4.84 -13.69 -4.08
C LEU A 63 4.99 -15.09 -3.45
N GLN A 64 4.06 -15.48 -2.57
CA GLN A 64 4.04 -16.85 -2.02
C GLN A 64 3.82 -17.88 -3.14
N LYS A 65 2.81 -17.66 -4.01
CA LYS A 65 2.54 -18.57 -5.14
C LYS A 65 3.73 -18.71 -6.09
N GLN A 66 4.46 -17.62 -6.37
CA GLN A 66 5.67 -17.68 -7.20
C GLN A 66 6.80 -18.49 -6.54
N SER A 67 6.97 -18.35 -5.23
CA SER A 67 7.99 -19.08 -4.46
C SER A 67 7.72 -20.59 -4.46
N GLU A 68 6.46 -21.00 -4.32
CA GLU A 68 6.06 -22.40 -4.38
C GLU A 68 6.24 -23.04 -5.76
N MET A 69 5.95 -22.30 -6.84
CA MET A 69 6.16 -22.79 -8.21
C MET A 69 7.65 -22.97 -8.53
N LYS A 70 8.50 -22.02 -8.11
CA LYS A 70 9.96 -22.14 -8.29
C LYS A 70 10.56 -23.31 -7.51
N GLY A 71 10.07 -23.58 -6.29
CA GLY A 71 10.52 -24.72 -5.49
C GLY A 71 10.24 -26.07 -6.17
N LYS A 72 9.10 -26.20 -6.84
CA LYS A 72 8.71 -27.43 -7.56
C LYS A 72 9.49 -27.68 -8.86
N GLU A 73 9.95 -26.63 -9.54
CA GLU A 73 10.77 -26.79 -10.76
C GLU A 73 12.18 -27.29 -10.44
N THR A 74 12.77 -26.89 -9.31
CA THR A 74 14.08 -27.38 -8.88
C THR A 74 14.07 -28.85 -8.45
N THR A 75 12.96 -29.37 -7.92
CA THR A 75 12.86 -30.78 -7.51
C THR A 75 12.63 -31.74 -8.68
N LYS A 76 12.16 -31.26 -9.84
CA LYS A 76 11.96 -32.09 -11.04
C LYS A 76 13.19 -32.24 -11.93
N LYS A 77 14.24 -31.45 -11.71
CA LYS A 77 15.49 -31.50 -12.49
C LYS A 77 16.61 -32.28 -11.80
N HIS A 78 16.33 -32.92 -10.66
CA HIS A 78 17.31 -33.68 -9.90
C HIS A 78 16.96 -35.16 -9.82
#